data_AF-A0AB36CQ91-F1
#
_entry.id   AF-A0AB36CQ91-F1
#
_cell.length_a   1.000
_cell.length_b   1.000
_cell.length_c   1.000
_cell.angle_alpha   90.00
_cell.angle_beta   90.00
_cell.angle_gamma   90.00
#
_symmetry.space_group_name_H-M   'P 1'
#
loop_
_entity.id
_entity.type
_entity.pdbx_description
1 polymer ?
#
loop_
_entity_poly.entity_id
_entity_poly.type
_entity_poly.pdbx_seq_one_letter_code
_entity_poly.pdbx_strand_id
1 'polypeptide(L)'
;MTPFGIVYTLHVLSALVWVGGMFFAWMVLRPAAMKALEGPARLKLWVEVFQGFFRWVWVAVVLLPISGVGMIHLQYAGFEAAPRYVQVMMGLYVVMTALFIRIQALLLPELRTAVGAQDWPTGAAVLGKIRKLVGINLIVGLVLVAIAAARPMF
;
A
#
# COMPACT_ATOMS: atom_id res chain seq x y z
N MET A 1 -11.69 -25.84 6.02
CA MET A 1 -10.51 -25.26 5.36
C MET A 1 -9.28 -25.67 6.14
N THR A 2 -8.16 -25.97 5.49
CA THR A 2 -6.90 -26.27 6.20
C THR A 2 -6.38 -25.00 6.90
N PRO A 3 -5.56 -25.12 7.97
CA PRO A 3 -4.94 -23.95 8.62
C PRO A 3 -4.18 -23.08 7.62
N PHE A 4 -3.43 -23.72 6.71
CA PHE A 4 -2.75 -23.02 5.61
C PHE A 4 -3.72 -22.23 4.73
N GLY A 5 -4.85 -22.82 4.33
CA GLY A 5 -5.83 -22.16 3.48
C GLY A 5 -6.38 -20.88 4.10
N ILE A 6 -6.65 -20.88 5.40
CA ILE A 6 -7.13 -19.69 6.12
C ILE A 6 -6.07 -18.58 6.09
N VAL A 7 -4.83 -18.93 6.46
CA VAL A 7 -3.71 -17.97 6.51
C VAL A 7 -3.40 -17.40 5.12
N TYR A 8 -3.39 -18.25 4.09
CA TYR A 8 -3.18 -17.84 2.71
C TYR A 8 -4.29 -16.89 2.22
N THR A 9 -5.55 -17.19 2.52
CA THR A 9 -6.67 -16.29 2.17
C THR A 9 -6.51 -14.91 2.82
N LEU A 10 -6.18 -14.86 4.12
CA LEU A 10 -5.94 -13.59 4.81
C LEU A 10 -4.76 -12.82 4.21
N HIS A 11 -3.68 -13.52 3.85
CA HIS A 11 -2.52 -12.92 3.21
C HIS A 11 -2.88 -12.28 1.87
N VAL A 12 -3.57 -13.01 1.00
CA VAL A 12 -3.97 -12.55 -0.33
C VAL A 12 -4.96 -11.39 -0.24
N LEU A 13 -5.96 -11.47 0.66
CA LEU A 13 -6.90 -10.36 0.86
C LEU A 13 -6.20 -9.10 1.37
N SER A 14 -5.22 -9.23 2.26
CA SER A 14 -4.42 -8.09 2.73
C SER A 14 -3.63 -7.43 1.60
N ALA A 15 -2.99 -8.24 0.74
CA ALA A 15 -2.30 -7.75 -0.45
C ALA A 15 -3.26 -7.08 -1.44
N LEU A 16 -4.43 -7.68 -1.68
CA LEU A 16 -5.47 -7.16 -2.56
C LEU A 16 -5.97 -5.79 -2.10
N VAL A 17 -6.30 -5.64 -0.82
CA VAL A 17 -6.79 -4.37 -0.26
C VAL A 17 -5.75 -3.27 -0.44
N TRP A 18 -4.48 -3.55 -0.12
CA TRP A 18 -3.44 -2.54 -0.20
C TRP A 18 -3.06 -2.20 -1.65
N VAL A 19 -2.64 -3.19 -2.44
CA VAL A 19 -2.19 -2.95 -3.83
C VAL A 19 -3.35 -2.55 -4.73
N GLY A 20 -4.50 -3.21 -4.60
CA GLY A 20 -5.71 -2.88 -5.35
C GLY A 20 -6.27 -1.50 -4.99
N GLY A 21 -6.22 -1.12 -3.71
CA GLY A 21 -6.61 0.22 -3.27
C GLY A 21 -5.69 1.32 -3.84
N MET A 22 -4.38 1.09 -3.88
CA MET A 22 -3.44 2.00 -4.53
C MET A 22 -3.69 2.10 -6.04
N PHE A 23 -3.95 0.96 -6.70
CA PHE A 23 -4.30 0.93 -8.12
C PHE A 23 -5.56 1.75 -8.40
N PHE A 24 -6.63 1.51 -7.64
CA PHE A 24 -7.88 2.27 -7.76
C PHE A 24 -7.66 3.77 -7.54
N ALA A 25 -6.94 4.14 -6.47
CA ALA A 25 -6.64 5.53 -6.16
C ALA A 25 -5.90 6.23 -7.32
N TRP A 26 -4.93 5.54 -7.94
CA TRP A 26 -4.10 6.11 -9.00
C TRP A 26 -4.78 6.16 -10.36
N MET A 27 -5.37 5.03 -10.78
CA MET A 27 -5.87 4.84 -12.15
C MET A 27 -7.30 5.30 -12.32
N VAL A 28 -8.10 5.29 -11.25
CA VAL A 28 -9.55 5.55 -11.34
C VAL A 28 -9.91 6.82 -10.60
N LEU A 29 -9.66 6.86 -9.29
CA LEU A 29 -10.11 7.96 -8.44
C LEU A 29 -9.43 9.28 -8.81
N ARG A 30 -8.12 9.27 -9.05
CA ARG A 30 -7.40 10.49 -9.42
C ARG A 30 -7.93 11.12 -10.71
N PRO A 31 -7.99 10.41 -11.86
CA PRO A 31 -8.56 11.00 -13.08
C PRO A 31 -10.01 11.47 -12.89
N ALA A 32 -10.83 10.70 -12.17
CA ALA A 32 -12.21 11.09 -11.89
C ALA A 32 -12.28 12.40 -11.08
N ALA A 33 -11.51 12.51 -10.00
CA ALA A 33 -11.46 13.71 -9.15
C ALA A 33 -10.90 14.93 -9.89
N MET A 34 -10.00 14.75 -10.86
CA MET A 34 -9.52 15.85 -11.71
C MET A 34 -10.60 16.38 -12.66
N LYS A 35 -11.54 15.54 -13.10
CA LYS A 35 -12.62 15.91 -14.02
C LYS A 35 -13.84 16.46 -13.29
N ALA A 36 -14.17 15.89 -12.13
CA ALA A 36 -15.41 16.16 -11.43
C ALA A 36 -15.31 17.29 -10.39
N LEU A 37 -14.10 17.63 -9.92
CA LEU A 37 -13.92 18.54 -8.79
C LEU A 37 -12.92 19.66 -9.09
N GLU A 38 -13.23 20.84 -8.57
CA GLU A 38 -12.32 21.99 -8.53
C GLU A 38 -11.18 21.78 -7.52
N GLY A 39 -10.15 22.64 -7.59
CA GLY A 39 -8.90 22.51 -6.83
C GLY A 39 -9.09 22.27 -5.33
N PRO A 40 -9.79 23.15 -4.58
CA PRO A 40 -9.99 23.00 -3.15
C PRO A 40 -10.81 21.77 -2.77
N ALA A 41 -11.90 21.49 -3.48
CA ALA A 41 -12.76 20.33 -3.24
C ALA A 41 -11.99 19.01 -3.42
N ARG A 42 -11.12 18.96 -4.44
CA ARG A 42 -10.24 17.82 -4.70
C ARG A 42 -9.26 17.57 -3.55
N LEU A 43 -8.67 18.62 -2.97
CA LEU A 43 -7.75 18.47 -1.84
C LEU A 43 -8.46 17.93 -0.59
N LYS A 44 -9.66 18.46 -0.30
CA LYS A 44 -10.50 17.97 0.81
C LYS A 44 -10.87 16.49 0.63
N LEU A 45 -11.26 16.08 -0.58
CA LEU A 45 -11.53 14.68 -0.89
C LEU A 45 -10.31 13.79 -0.59
N TRP A 46 -9.12 14.19 -1.04
CA TRP A 46 -7.92 13.38 -0.84
C TRP A 46 -7.53 13.23 0.63
N VAL A 47 -7.74 14.26 1.45
CA VAL A 47 -7.54 14.17 2.89
C VAL A 47 -8.42 13.06 3.49
N GLU A 48 -9.70 13.02 3.15
CA GLU A 48 -10.64 12.00 3.65
C GLU A 48 -10.33 10.60 3.12
N VAL A 49 -10.01 10.50 1.82
CA VAL A 49 -9.63 9.24 1.18
C VAL A 49 -8.39 8.64 1.84
N PHE A 50 -7.33 9.44 2.08
CA PHE A 50 -6.13 8.93 2.74
C PHE A 50 -6.40 8.50 4.18
N GLN A 51 -7.19 9.26 4.95
CA GLN A 51 -7.56 8.87 6.31
C GLN A 51 -8.35 7.54 6.35
N GLY A 52 -9.30 7.36 5.43
CA GLY A 52 -10.06 6.12 5.31
C GLY A 52 -9.18 4.95 4.88
N PHE A 53 -8.44 5.12 3.78
CA PHE A 53 -7.64 4.05 3.19
C PHE A 53 -6.46 3.63 4.08
N PHE A 54 -5.76 4.56 4.71
CA PHE A 54 -4.57 4.22 5.50
C PHE A 54 -4.88 3.41 6.76
N ARG A 55 -6.09 3.50 7.31
CA ARG A 55 -6.55 2.58 8.36
C ARG A 55 -6.55 1.12 7.88
N TRP A 56 -7.04 0.87 6.67
CA TRP A 56 -7.00 -0.45 6.05
C TRP A 56 -5.58 -0.88 5.68
N VAL A 57 -4.74 0.05 5.24
CA VAL A 57 -3.32 -0.23 4.96
C VAL A 57 -2.60 -0.66 6.23
N TRP A 58 -2.85 -0.04 7.39
CA TRP A 58 -2.28 -0.51 8.66
C TRP A 58 -2.67 -1.94 9.02
N VAL A 59 -3.93 -2.30 8.79
CA VAL A 59 -4.40 -3.69 8.95
C VAL A 59 -3.60 -4.62 8.03
N ALA A 60 -3.42 -4.26 6.75
CA ALA A 60 -2.64 -5.05 5.81
C ALA A 60 -1.15 -5.15 6.20
N VAL A 61 -0.54 -4.06 6.67
CA VAL A 61 0.85 -4.01 7.17
C VAL A 61 1.05 -4.95 8.36
N VAL A 62 0.04 -5.17 9.20
CA VAL A 62 0.16 -6.14 10.30
C VAL A 62 -0.12 -7.56 9.81
N LEU A 63 -1.17 -7.75 9.02
CA LEU A 63 -1.60 -9.08 8.60
C LEU A 63 -0.63 -9.75 7.63
N LEU A 64 -0.02 -9.02 6.70
CA LEU A 64 0.91 -9.58 5.71
C LEU A 64 2.12 -10.29 6.33
N PRO A 65 2.91 -9.69 7.24
CA PRO A 65 4.04 -10.38 7.86
C PRO A 65 3.58 -11.52 8.77
N ILE A 66 2.52 -11.35 9.56
CA ILE A 66 2.01 -12.42 10.45
C ILE A 66 1.60 -13.64 9.62
N SER A 67 0.80 -13.42 8.56
CA SER A 67 0.35 -14.51 7.69
C SER A 67 1.48 -15.08 6.84
N GLY A 68 2.42 -14.26 6.36
CA GLY A 68 3.58 -14.69 5.59
C GLY A 68 4.50 -15.61 6.40
N VAL A 69 4.86 -15.20 7.62
CA VAL A 69 5.65 -16.02 8.55
C VAL A 69 4.90 -17.28 8.95
N GLY A 70 3.59 -17.18 9.21
CA GLY A 70 2.75 -18.34 9.48
C GLY A 70 2.77 -19.37 8.34
N MET A 71 2.67 -18.94 7.08
CA MET A 71 2.79 -19.84 5.92
C MET A 71 4.17 -20.48 5.81
N ILE A 72 5.24 -19.73 6.11
CA ILE A 72 6.60 -20.28 6.10
C ILE A 72 6.73 -21.42 7.11
N HIS A 73 6.26 -21.24 8.34
CA HIS A 73 6.33 -22.28 9.37
C HIS A 73 5.43 -23.49 9.09
N LEU A 74 4.35 -23.32 8.33
CA LEU A 74 3.44 -24.42 7.96
C LEU A 74 3.94 -25.24 6.77
N GLN A 75 4.79 -24.68 5.90
CA GLN A 75 5.23 -25.34 4.66
C GLN A 75 6.72 -25.65 4.60
N TYR A 76 7.56 -24.93 5.34
CA TYR A 76 9.02 -25.04 5.27
C TYR A 76 9.61 -25.28 6.65
N ALA A 77 10.77 -25.93 6.70
CA ALA A 77 11.54 -26.16 7.92
C ALA A 77 12.27 -24.90 8.43
N GLY A 78 11.75 -23.70 8.13
CA GLY A 78 12.35 -22.41 8.46
C GLY A 78 12.46 -21.46 7.26
N PHE A 79 12.94 -20.24 7.53
CA PHE A 79 13.10 -19.19 6.52
C PHE A 79 14.14 -19.53 5.43
N GLU A 80 15.18 -20.28 5.78
CA GLU A 80 16.23 -20.69 4.85
C GLU A 80 15.76 -21.75 3.85
N ALA A 81 14.77 -22.56 4.25
CA ALA A 81 14.17 -23.56 3.38
C ALA A 81 13.09 -22.99 2.44
N ALA A 82 12.67 -21.73 2.66
CA ALA A 82 11.72 -21.06 1.78
C ALA A 82 12.40 -20.66 0.46
N PRO A 83 11.70 -20.74 -0.69
CA PRO A 83 12.23 -20.29 -1.97
C PRO A 83 12.72 -18.83 -1.92
N ARG A 84 13.79 -18.51 -2.65
CA ARG A 84 14.41 -17.17 -2.62
C ARG A 84 13.47 -16.06 -3.04
N TYR A 85 12.50 -16.31 -3.92
CA TYR A 85 11.49 -15.31 -4.27
C TYR A 85 10.66 -14.86 -3.06
N VAL A 86 10.50 -15.68 -2.02
CA VAL A 86 9.84 -15.30 -0.76
C VAL A 86 10.67 -14.25 -0.01
N GLN A 87 12.00 -14.40 -0.01
CA GLN A 87 12.91 -13.40 0.56
C GLN A 87 12.83 -12.08 -0.20
N VAL A 88 12.72 -12.13 -1.53
CA VAL A 88 12.48 -10.96 -2.37
C VAL A 88 11.14 -10.29 -2.02
N MET A 89 10.07 -11.08 -1.85
CA MET A 89 8.75 -10.55 -1.43
C MET A 89 8.84 -9.84 -0.07
N MET A 90 9.58 -10.40 0.90
CA MET A 90 9.82 -9.76 2.20
C MET A 90 10.57 -8.44 2.05
N GLY A 91 11.63 -8.40 1.23
CA GLY A 91 12.38 -7.17 0.95
C GLY A 91 11.53 -6.08 0.31
N LEU A 92 10.73 -6.44 -0.71
CA LEU A 92 9.81 -5.51 -1.37
C LEU A 92 8.74 -4.99 -0.39
N TYR A 93 8.21 -5.87 0.47
CA TYR A 93 7.26 -5.47 1.51
C TYR A 93 7.84 -4.43 2.47
N VAL A 94 9.11 -4.59 2.90
CA VAL A 94 9.79 -3.61 3.75
C VAL A 94 9.88 -2.25 3.04
N VAL A 95 10.26 -2.24 1.75
CA VAL A 95 10.30 -1.01 0.93
C VAL A 95 8.92 -0.34 0.88
N MET A 96 7.87 -1.10 0.58
CA MET A 96 6.50 -0.60 0.51
C MET A 96 6.04 0.01 1.83
N THR A 97 6.36 -0.65 2.95
CA THR A 97 6.03 -0.20 4.30
C THR A 97 6.78 1.07 4.67
N ALA A 98 8.07 1.18 4.32
CA ALA A 98 8.85 2.39 4.56
C ALA A 98 8.29 3.60 3.78
N LEU A 99 7.89 3.39 2.52
CA LEU A 99 7.23 4.42 1.72
C LEU A 99 5.90 4.85 2.35
N PHE A 100 5.09 3.89 2.79
CA PHE A 100 3.83 4.16 3.47
C PHE A 100 4.02 4.95 4.77
N ILE A 101 4.94 4.53 5.65
CA ILE A 101 5.25 5.23 6.90
C ILE A 101 5.69 6.67 6.61
N ARG A 102 6.55 6.88 5.61
CA ARG A 102 6.97 8.24 5.21
C ARG A 102 5.78 9.11 4.78
N ILE A 103 4.86 8.57 3.98
CA ILE A 103 3.65 9.29 3.57
C ILE A 103 2.77 9.61 4.79
N GLN A 104 2.50 8.60 5.62
CA GLN A 104 1.58 8.68 6.75
C GLN A 104 2.08 9.61 7.86
N ALA A 105 3.37 9.55 8.18
CA ALA A 105 3.95 10.27 9.31
C ALA A 105 4.37 11.71 8.97
N LEU A 106 4.82 11.96 7.73
CA LEU A 106 5.38 13.26 7.36
C LEU A 106 4.43 14.06 6.46
N LEU A 107 3.93 13.44 5.38
CA LEU A 107 3.21 14.19 4.33
C LEU A 107 1.71 14.34 4.62
N LEU A 108 1.06 13.34 5.22
CA LEU A 108 -0.37 13.44 5.52
C LEU A 108 -0.69 14.54 6.56
N PRO A 109 0.06 14.68 7.67
CA PRO A 109 -0.15 15.79 8.60
C PRO A 109 0.07 17.15 7.92
N GLU A 110 1.14 17.29 7.11
CA GLU A 110 1.43 18.51 6.35
C GLU A 110 0.27 18.87 5.41
N LEU A 111 -0.28 17.89 4.68
CA LEU A 111 -1.44 18.08 3.81
C LEU A 111 -2.68 18.52 4.61
N ARG A 112 -2.95 17.88 5.74
CA ARG A 112 -4.11 18.22 6.59
C ARG A 112 -4.00 19.64 7.14
N THR A 113 -2.83 20.03 7.61
CA THR A 113 -2.58 21.39 8.10
C THR A 113 -2.78 22.42 7.00
N ALA A 114 -2.21 22.21 5.80
CA ALA A 114 -2.38 23.13 4.67
C ALA A 114 -3.86 23.24 4.23
N VAL A 115 -4.57 22.12 4.13
CA VAL A 115 -6.00 22.13 3.77
C VAL A 115 -6.87 22.78 4.85
N GLY A 116 -6.56 22.56 6.13
CA GLY A 116 -7.23 23.19 7.26
C GLY A 116 -7.02 24.71 7.30
N ALA A 117 -5.82 25.16 6.99
CA ALA A 117 -5.47 26.58 6.86
C ALA A 117 -5.92 27.21 5.52
N GLN A 118 -6.56 26.44 4.63
CA GLN A 118 -6.94 26.87 3.28
C GLN A 118 -5.75 27.34 2.42
N ASP A 119 -4.54 26.89 2.71
CA ASP A 119 -3.35 27.10 1.90
C ASP A 119 -3.33 26.09 0.74
N TRP A 120 -4.09 26.42 -0.30
CA TRP A 120 -4.25 25.57 -1.49
C TRP A 120 -2.95 25.36 -2.27
N PRO A 121 -2.07 26.36 -2.47
CA PRO A 121 -0.78 26.17 -3.11
C PRO A 121 0.08 25.11 -2.40
N THR A 122 0.24 25.23 -1.08
CA THR A 122 1.03 24.26 -0.29
C THR A 122 0.36 22.89 -0.31
N GLY A 123 -0.96 22.82 -0.10
CA GLY A 123 -1.71 21.56 -0.16
C GLY A 123 -1.55 20.82 -1.50
N ALA A 124 -1.58 21.55 -2.62
CA ALA A 124 -1.36 20.98 -3.95
C ALA A 124 0.06 20.43 -4.15
N ALA A 125 1.07 21.15 -3.64
CA ALA A 125 2.46 20.71 -3.68
C ALA A 125 2.68 19.42 -2.86
N VAL A 126 2.15 19.37 -1.64
CA VAL A 126 2.24 18.19 -0.77
C VAL A 126 1.50 17.00 -1.39
N LEU A 127 0.29 17.20 -1.92
CA LEU A 127 -0.43 16.15 -2.64
C LEU A 127 0.38 15.64 -3.85
N GLY A 128 1.15 16.51 -4.52
CA GLY A 128 2.12 16.10 -5.55
C GLY A 128 3.17 15.13 -5.05
N LYS A 129 3.79 15.43 -3.89
CA LYS A 129 4.78 14.56 -3.23
C LYS A 129 4.17 13.21 -2.84
N ILE A 130 3.00 13.22 -2.19
CA ILE A 130 2.28 12.00 -1.78
C ILE A 130 2.01 11.14 -3.01
N ARG A 131 1.50 11.73 -4.09
CA ARG A 131 1.23 11.02 -5.34
C ARG A 131 2.49 10.34 -5.85
N LYS A 132 3.61 11.05 -5.99
CA LYS A 132 4.86 10.44 -6.48
C LYS A 132 5.24 9.19 -5.67
N LEU A 133 5.16 9.27 -4.34
CA LEU A 133 5.48 8.13 -3.48
C LEU A 133 4.46 6.98 -3.60
N VAL A 134 3.15 7.28 -3.66
CA VAL A 134 2.10 6.26 -3.88
C VAL A 134 2.29 5.57 -5.24
N GLY A 135 2.64 6.31 -6.30
CA GLY A 135 2.91 5.73 -7.61
C GLY A 135 4.11 4.78 -7.61
N ILE A 136 5.21 5.16 -6.93
CA ILE A 136 6.37 4.27 -6.72
C ILE A 136 5.95 3.03 -5.94
N ASN A 137 5.22 3.21 -4.83
CA ASN A 137 4.76 2.11 -3.98
C ASN A 137 3.83 1.14 -4.74
N LEU A 138 2.97 1.66 -5.61
CA LEU A 138 2.12 0.86 -6.49
C LEU A 138 2.95 0.00 -7.45
N ILE A 139 3.98 0.56 -8.10
CA ILE A 139 4.86 -0.20 -8.99
C ILE A 139 5.54 -1.34 -8.23
N VAL A 140 6.10 -1.04 -7.05
CA VAL A 140 6.73 -2.05 -6.18
C VAL A 140 5.72 -3.14 -5.80
N GLY A 141 4.49 -2.75 -5.43
CA GLY A 141 3.42 -3.69 -5.09
C GLY A 141 2.98 -4.58 -6.26
N LEU A 142 2.87 -4.03 -7.47
CA LEU A 142 2.56 -4.80 -8.67
C LEU A 142 3.68 -5.81 -9.00
N VAL A 143 4.94 -5.40 -8.88
CA VAL A 143 6.10 -6.29 -9.04
C VAL A 143 6.07 -7.40 -7.99
N LEU A 144 5.79 -7.08 -6.73
CA LEU A 144 5.66 -8.06 -5.65
C LEU A 144 4.59 -9.10 -5.96
N VAL A 145 3.39 -8.66 -6.36
CA VAL A 145 2.28 -9.56 -6.75
C VAL A 145 2.66 -10.42 -7.95
N ALA A 146 3.35 -9.86 -8.96
CA ALA A 146 3.81 -10.61 -10.12
C ALA A 146 4.83 -11.71 -9.73
N ILE A 147 5.77 -11.41 -8.84
CA ILE A 147 6.74 -12.39 -8.33
C ILE A 147 6.02 -13.52 -7.56
N ALA A 148 5.07 -13.16 -6.70
CA ALA A 148 4.29 -14.11 -5.93
C ALA A 148 3.47 -15.06 -6.82
N ALA A 149 2.93 -14.54 -7.93
CA ALA A 149 2.16 -15.32 -8.90
C ALA A 149 3.05 -16.18 -9.80
N ALA A 150 4.17 -15.64 -10.28
CA ALA A 150 5.07 -16.32 -11.22
C ALA A 150 5.94 -17.40 -10.54
N ARG A 151 6.19 -17.28 -9.23
CA ARG A 151 7.01 -18.22 -8.43
C ARG A 151 8.32 -18.61 -9.13
N PRO A 152 9.17 -17.62 -9.44
CA PRO A 152 10.36 -17.90 -10.23
C PRO A 152 11.33 -18.82 -9.48
N MET A 153 12.11 -19.60 -10.24
CA MET A 153 12.93 -20.71 -9.73
C MET A 153 14.35 -20.30 -9.26
N PHE A 154 14.69 -19.01 -9.30
CA PHE A 154 16.04 -18.50 -9.00
C PHE A 154 16.32 -18.29 -7.50
#